data_AF-A0AAU0RKA5-F1
#
_entry.id   AF-A0AAU0RKA5-F1
#
_cell.length_a   1.000
_cell.length_b   1.000
_cell.length_c   1.000
_cell.angle_alpha   90.00
_cell.angle_beta   90.00
_cell.angle_gamma   90.00
#
_symmetry.space_group_name_H-M   'P 1'
#
loop_
_entity.id
_entity.type
_entity.pdbx_description
1 polymer ?
#
loop_
_entity_poly.entity_id
_entity_poly.type
_entity_poly.pdbx_seq_one_letter_code
_entity_poly.pdbx_strand_id
1 'polypeptide(L)'
;MENRKYIKIGVAGPVGAGKTALIERLSRQLHETYSLAVITNDIYTKEDAEFLMKNSLLPAERIIGVETGGCPHTAIREDASMNLEAVEEMVTRIPDVEIIFIESGGDNLSATFSPDLADVTIFVIDVAEGDKIPRKGGPGITRSDLLVINKIDLAPYVNASLEVMERDARKMRDERPFIFTNLMSLQGLDQVIDWIKKYALLEA
;
A
#
# COMPACT_ATOMS: atom_id res chain seq x y z
N MET A 1 -27.43 -0.87 9.67
CA MET A 1 -26.01 -0.90 9.25
C MET A 1 -25.21 -0.64 10.50
N GLU A 2 -24.64 -1.67 11.11
CA GLU A 2 -23.69 -1.48 12.21
C GLU A 2 -22.57 -0.56 11.73
N ASN A 3 -22.19 0.42 12.54
CA ASN A 3 -21.09 1.31 12.21
C ASN A 3 -19.83 0.47 11.97
N ARG A 4 -19.36 0.46 10.72
CA ARG A 4 -18.11 -0.20 10.35
C ARG A 4 -16.98 0.36 11.20
N LYS A 5 -16.30 -0.52 11.95
CA LYS A 5 -15.25 -0.16 12.92
C LYS A 5 -13.83 -0.18 12.35
N TYR A 6 -13.67 -0.56 11.08
CA TYR A 6 -12.37 -0.72 10.44
C TYR A 6 -12.27 0.11 9.16
N ILE A 7 -11.06 0.58 8.88
CA ILE A 7 -10.67 1.23 7.62
C ILE A 7 -9.96 0.21 6.71
N LYS A 8 -10.20 0.27 5.40
CA LYS A 8 -9.51 -0.49 4.36
C LYS A 8 -8.51 0.43 3.67
N ILE A 9 -7.23 0.13 3.80
CA ILE A 9 -6.15 0.90 3.18
C ILE A 9 -5.60 0.08 2.01
N GLY A 10 -5.90 0.51 0.78
CA GLY A 10 -5.37 -0.12 -0.42
C GLY A 10 -3.93 0.31 -0.68
N VAL A 11 -3.01 -0.65 -0.83
CA VAL A 11 -1.60 -0.42 -1.16
C VAL A 11 -1.30 -0.99 -2.54
N ALA A 12 -1.11 -0.12 -3.53
CA ALA A 12 -0.85 -0.50 -4.93
C ALA A 12 0.48 0.07 -5.43
N GLY A 13 0.95 -0.42 -6.57
CA GLY A 13 2.22 0.01 -7.15
C GLY A 13 2.91 -1.06 -8.00
N PRO A 14 3.97 -0.68 -8.74
CA PRO A 14 4.75 -1.58 -9.57
C PRO A 14 5.30 -2.81 -8.83
N VAL A 15 5.59 -3.84 -9.62
CA VAL A 15 6.31 -5.03 -9.15
C VAL A 15 7.63 -4.58 -8.54
N GLY A 16 7.89 -4.99 -7.30
CA GLY A 16 9.13 -4.69 -6.60
C GLY A 16 9.23 -3.29 -5.98
N ALA A 17 8.23 -2.40 -6.09
CA ALA A 17 8.29 -1.04 -5.55
C ALA A 17 8.45 -0.98 -4.01
N GLY A 18 8.11 -2.07 -3.31
CA GLY A 18 8.24 -2.21 -1.85
C GLY A 18 6.92 -2.10 -1.08
N LYS A 19 5.80 -2.55 -1.68
CA LYS A 19 4.47 -2.59 -1.05
C LYS A 19 4.44 -3.50 0.18
N THR A 20 4.82 -4.77 0.05
CA THR A 20 4.99 -5.73 1.15
C THR A 20 5.90 -5.18 2.24
N ALA A 21 7.03 -4.56 1.85
CA ALA A 21 7.96 -3.95 2.79
C ALA A 21 7.32 -2.77 3.55
N LEU A 22 6.51 -1.94 2.89
CA LEU A 22 5.80 -0.84 3.55
C LEU A 22 4.83 -1.39 4.59
N ILE A 23 4.01 -2.38 4.21
CA ILE A 23 3.03 -2.99 5.11
C ILE A 23 3.72 -3.68 6.29
N GLU A 24 4.81 -4.41 6.05
CA GLU A 24 5.57 -5.05 7.11
C GLU A 24 6.09 -4.03 8.13
N ARG A 25 6.69 -2.93 7.67
CA ARG A 25 7.24 -1.88 8.55
C ARG A 25 6.15 -1.12 9.29
N LEU A 26 5.03 -0.83 8.62
CA LEU A 26 3.85 -0.23 9.25
C LEU A 26 3.27 -1.17 10.32
N SER A 27 3.14 -2.47 10.03
CA SER A 27 2.60 -3.44 10.98
C SER A 27 3.42 -3.47 12.27
N ARG A 28 4.75 -3.40 12.18
CA ARG A 28 5.61 -3.36 13.36
C ARG A 28 5.35 -2.17 14.27
N GLN A 29 5.13 -0.99 13.69
CA GLN A 29 4.93 0.24 14.45
C GLN A 29 3.49 0.42 14.93
N LEU A 30 2.51 -0.12 14.21
CA LEU A 30 1.10 0.11 14.46
C LEU A 30 0.43 -1.02 15.28
N HIS A 31 0.94 -2.26 15.25
CA HIS A 31 0.25 -3.41 15.85
C HIS A 31 0.11 -3.35 17.38
N GLU A 32 0.94 -2.56 18.07
CA GLU A 32 0.81 -2.37 19.53
C GLU A 32 -0.35 -1.44 19.90
N THR A 33 -0.76 -0.56 18.98
CA THR A 33 -1.79 0.46 19.23
C THR A 33 -3.11 0.13 18.55
N TYR A 34 -3.07 -0.52 17.39
CA TYR A 34 -4.26 -0.84 16.60
C TYR A 34 -4.37 -2.33 16.30
N SER A 35 -5.60 -2.83 16.22
CA SER A 35 -5.87 -4.17 15.73
C SER A 35 -5.76 -4.20 14.19
N LEU A 36 -4.66 -4.76 13.67
CA LEU A 36 -4.35 -4.77 12.24
C LEU A 36 -4.60 -6.13 11.60
N ALA A 37 -4.93 -6.11 10.30
CA ALA A 37 -4.92 -7.28 9.44
C ALA A 37 -4.40 -6.93 8.03
N VAL A 38 -3.96 -7.95 7.29
CA VAL A 38 -3.45 -7.79 5.93
C VAL A 38 -4.09 -8.81 4.99
N ILE A 39 -4.50 -8.34 3.82
CA ILE A 39 -4.88 -9.16 2.68
C ILE A 39 -3.86 -8.87 1.57
N THR A 40 -3.15 -9.89 1.12
CA THR A 40 -2.17 -9.75 0.03
C THR A 40 -2.66 -10.43 -1.22
N ASN A 41 -2.44 -9.81 -2.37
CA ASN A 41 -2.82 -10.37 -3.66
C ASN A 41 -1.58 -10.71 -4.48
N ASP A 42 -1.53 -11.92 -5.00
CA ASP A 42 -0.55 -12.31 -6.01
C ASP A 42 -1.22 -13.18 -7.07
N ILE A 43 -0.63 -13.25 -8.26
CA ILE A 43 -1.28 -13.87 -9.43
C ILE A 43 -1.28 -15.40 -9.29
N TYR A 44 -0.16 -15.98 -8.85
CA TYR A 44 0.08 -17.43 -8.90
C TYR A 44 0.61 -18.02 -7.60
N THR A 45 0.85 -17.20 -6.56
CA THR A 45 1.48 -17.66 -5.32
C THR A 45 0.86 -17.01 -4.09
N LYS A 46 1.36 -17.37 -2.91
CA LYS A 46 1.10 -16.68 -1.64
C LYS A 46 2.36 -16.13 -1.01
N GLU A 47 3.39 -15.86 -1.82
CA GLU A 47 4.73 -15.46 -1.37
C GLU A 47 4.68 -14.24 -0.42
N ASP A 48 3.88 -13.21 -0.75
CA ASP A 48 3.76 -12.01 0.10
C ASP A 48 3.06 -12.32 1.44
N ALA A 49 2.04 -13.18 1.45
CA ALA A 49 1.40 -13.63 2.70
C ALA A 49 2.37 -14.44 3.56
N GLU A 50 3.09 -15.39 2.97
CA GLU A 50 4.09 -16.22 3.65
C GLU A 50 5.25 -15.36 4.17
N PHE A 51 5.69 -14.38 3.39
CA PHE A 51 6.68 -13.39 3.82
C PHE A 51 6.19 -12.62 5.04
N LEU A 52 4.96 -12.10 5.04
CA LEU A 52 4.42 -11.37 6.18
C LEU A 52 4.23 -12.26 7.41
N MET A 53 3.77 -13.51 7.26
CA MET A 53 3.63 -14.44 8.39
C MET A 53 4.98 -14.72 9.04
N LYS A 54 6.05 -14.79 8.25
CA LYS A 54 7.40 -15.08 8.75
C LYS A 54 8.12 -13.86 9.32
N ASN A 55 7.91 -12.70 8.70
CA ASN A 55 8.74 -11.53 8.95
C ASN A 55 8.00 -10.42 9.70
N SER A 56 6.68 -10.29 9.59
CA SER A 56 5.94 -9.28 10.35
C SER A 56 5.79 -9.65 11.83
N LEU A 57 5.18 -8.76 12.62
CA LEU A 57 4.78 -9.05 14.01
C LEU A 57 3.32 -9.51 14.11
N LEU A 58 2.64 -9.70 12.97
CA LEU A 58 1.24 -10.13 12.96
C LEU A 58 1.14 -11.66 13.05
N PRO A 59 0.29 -12.18 13.95
CA PRO A 59 -0.13 -13.57 13.92
C PRO A 59 -0.68 -13.99 12.55
N ALA A 60 -0.48 -15.26 12.18
CA ALA A 60 -0.85 -15.77 10.85
C ALA A 60 -2.35 -15.65 10.56
N GLU A 61 -3.20 -15.73 11.58
CA GLU A 61 -4.64 -15.56 11.45
C GLU A 61 -5.06 -14.16 10.97
N ARG A 62 -4.20 -13.15 11.10
CA ARG A 62 -4.40 -11.77 10.64
C ARG A 62 -3.92 -11.52 9.21
N ILE A 63 -3.46 -12.57 8.51
CA ILE A 63 -2.94 -12.48 7.15
C ILE A 63 -3.72 -13.44 6.24
N ILE A 64 -4.28 -12.93 5.15
CA ILE A 64 -4.92 -13.73 4.11
C ILE A 64 -4.20 -13.48 2.78
N GLY A 65 -3.78 -14.56 2.11
CA GLY A 65 -3.24 -14.51 0.75
C GLY A 65 -4.28 -14.90 -0.28
N VAL A 66 -4.60 -13.99 -1.20
CA VAL A 66 -5.53 -14.17 -2.32
C VAL A 66 -4.74 -14.41 -3.60
N GLU A 67 -4.94 -15.57 -4.21
CA GLU A 67 -4.42 -15.89 -5.55
C GLU A 67 -5.41 -15.40 -6.61
N THR A 68 -5.06 -14.37 -7.37
CA THR A 68 -6.01 -13.70 -8.26
C THR A 68 -6.20 -14.42 -9.60
N GLY A 69 -5.25 -15.25 -10.02
CA GLY A 69 -5.27 -16.01 -11.28
C GLY A 69 -5.20 -15.18 -12.57
N GLY A 70 -5.13 -13.85 -12.47
CA GLY A 70 -5.17 -12.91 -13.59
C GLY A 70 -4.60 -11.53 -13.28
N CYS A 71 -4.87 -10.54 -14.14
CA CYS A 71 -4.30 -9.19 -14.00
C CYS A 71 -4.66 -8.58 -12.62
N PRO A 72 -3.67 -8.08 -11.84
CA PRO A 72 -3.91 -7.59 -10.48
C PRO A 72 -4.98 -6.49 -10.41
N HIS A 73 -5.02 -5.57 -11.38
CA HIS A 73 -6.04 -4.52 -11.42
C HIS A 73 -7.47 -5.07 -11.42
N THR A 74 -7.73 -6.22 -12.05
CA THR A 74 -9.06 -6.85 -12.06
C THR A 74 -9.50 -7.16 -10.63
N ALA A 75 -8.63 -7.81 -9.85
CA ALA A 75 -8.95 -8.25 -8.49
C ALA A 75 -9.14 -7.10 -7.49
N ILE A 76 -8.66 -5.89 -7.82
CA ILE A 76 -8.80 -4.72 -6.94
C ILE A 76 -9.77 -3.66 -7.46
N ARG A 77 -10.24 -3.77 -8.71
CA ARG A 77 -11.06 -2.74 -9.37
C ARG A 77 -12.24 -3.30 -10.14
N GLU A 78 -12.01 -4.05 -11.21
CA GLU A 78 -13.09 -4.49 -12.11
C GLU A 78 -13.95 -5.60 -11.49
N ASP A 79 -13.33 -6.53 -10.78
CA ASP A 79 -13.98 -7.61 -10.04
C ASP A 79 -13.27 -7.79 -8.69
N ALA A 80 -13.68 -6.98 -7.72
CA ALA A 80 -13.14 -7.00 -6.36
C ALA A 80 -13.74 -8.10 -5.47
N SER A 81 -14.56 -9.01 -6.02
CA SER A 81 -15.35 -9.99 -5.24
C SER A 81 -14.49 -10.84 -4.30
N MET A 82 -13.38 -11.41 -4.79
CA MET A 82 -12.46 -12.23 -3.97
C MET A 82 -11.87 -11.44 -2.79
N ASN A 83 -11.54 -10.17 -3.01
CA ASN A 83 -11.00 -9.32 -1.95
C ASN A 83 -12.09 -8.89 -0.95
N LEU A 84 -13.31 -8.64 -1.42
CA LEU A 84 -14.44 -8.32 -0.55
C LEU A 84 -14.80 -9.53 0.33
N GLU A 85 -14.81 -10.73 -0.23
CA GLU A 85 -14.99 -11.98 0.53
C GLU A 85 -13.88 -12.18 1.56
N ALA A 86 -12.61 -11.95 1.18
CA ALA A 86 -11.49 -12.01 2.11
C ALA A 86 -11.60 -10.97 3.25
N VAL A 87 -12.13 -9.78 2.97
CA VAL A 87 -12.43 -8.77 4.00
C VAL A 87 -13.52 -9.27 4.95
N GLU A 88 -14.61 -9.84 4.43
CA GLU A 88 -15.71 -10.40 5.24
C GLU A 88 -15.23 -11.54 6.14
N GLU A 89 -14.39 -12.43 5.59
CA GLU A 89 -13.74 -13.50 6.35
C GLU A 89 -12.86 -12.93 7.47
N MET A 90 -12.02 -11.94 7.15
CA MET A 90 -11.12 -11.31 8.12
C MET A 90 -11.88 -10.67 9.28
N VAL A 91 -12.95 -9.92 8.99
CA VAL A 91 -13.77 -9.24 10.00
C VAL A 91 -14.53 -10.24 10.86
N THR A 92 -14.99 -11.35 10.28
CA THR A 92 -15.63 -12.44 11.03
C THR A 92 -14.63 -13.11 11.97
N ARG A 93 -13.40 -13.30 11.51
CA ARG A 93 -12.31 -13.93 12.27
C ARG A 93 -11.76 -13.03 13.38
N ILE A 94 -11.66 -11.72 13.12
CA ILE A 94 -11.07 -10.71 14.01
C ILE A 94 -12.09 -9.57 14.22
N PRO A 95 -13.08 -9.73 15.13
CA PRO A 95 -14.19 -8.78 15.28
C PRO A 95 -13.79 -7.37 15.77
N ASP A 96 -12.59 -7.23 16.34
CA ASP A 96 -12.02 -5.99 16.84
C ASP A 96 -11.03 -5.33 15.86
N VAL A 97 -10.90 -5.83 14.62
CA VAL A 97 -10.01 -5.25 13.61
C VAL A 97 -10.35 -3.77 13.36
N GLU A 98 -9.33 -2.93 13.28
CA GLU A 98 -9.43 -1.48 13.07
C GLU A 98 -8.82 -1.05 11.74
N ILE A 99 -7.79 -1.74 11.26
CA ILE A 99 -7.13 -1.46 9.98
C ILE A 99 -6.95 -2.76 9.21
N ILE A 100 -7.41 -2.77 7.96
CA ILE A 100 -7.15 -3.83 7.01
C ILE A 100 -6.33 -3.25 5.86
N PHE A 101 -5.06 -3.65 5.76
CA PHE A 101 -4.26 -3.36 4.57
C PHE A 101 -4.62 -4.34 3.47
N ILE A 102 -4.82 -3.84 2.25
CA ILE A 102 -5.08 -4.65 1.07
C ILE A 102 -3.98 -4.36 0.07
N GLU A 103 -3.04 -5.29 -0.07
CA GLU A 103 -1.94 -5.19 -1.02
C GLU A 103 -2.37 -5.68 -2.40
N SER A 104 -2.20 -4.86 -3.43
CA SER A 104 -2.38 -5.33 -4.81
C SER A 104 -1.22 -6.22 -5.23
N GLY A 105 -1.45 -7.12 -6.19
CA GLY A 105 -0.35 -7.65 -6.99
C GLY A 105 0.42 -6.51 -7.67
N GLY A 106 1.70 -6.73 -7.99
CA GLY A 106 2.49 -5.72 -8.70
C GLY A 106 1.93 -5.45 -10.10
N ASP A 107 1.63 -4.18 -10.41
CA ASP A 107 0.99 -3.80 -11.67
C ASP A 107 1.50 -2.45 -12.18
N ASN A 108 1.13 -2.08 -13.39
CA ASN A 108 1.55 -0.86 -14.06
C ASN A 108 0.94 0.42 -13.43
N LEU A 109 1.38 1.58 -13.91
CA LEU A 109 1.01 2.90 -13.37
C LEU A 109 -0.50 3.25 -13.48
N SER A 110 -1.29 2.42 -14.17
CA SER A 110 -2.75 2.57 -14.28
C SER A 110 -3.56 1.87 -13.18
N ALA A 111 -2.91 1.11 -12.30
CA ALA A 111 -3.57 0.41 -11.22
C ALA A 111 -4.16 1.36 -10.18
N THR A 112 -5.40 1.13 -9.81
CA THR A 112 -6.14 1.83 -8.76
C THR A 112 -7.14 0.89 -8.11
N PHE A 113 -7.42 1.07 -6.83
CA PHE A 113 -8.49 0.35 -6.16
C PHE A 113 -9.88 0.87 -6.56
N SER A 114 -10.88 -0.02 -6.56
CA SER A 114 -12.28 0.37 -6.49
C SER A 114 -12.56 1.08 -5.16
N PRO A 115 -13.37 2.16 -5.15
CA PRO A 115 -13.86 2.76 -3.91
C PRO A 115 -14.62 1.78 -3.00
N ASP A 116 -15.19 0.72 -3.58
CA ASP A 116 -15.88 -0.32 -2.79
C ASP A 116 -14.87 -1.16 -1.98
N LEU A 117 -13.62 -1.25 -2.44
CA LEU A 117 -12.60 -2.09 -1.82
C LEU A 117 -11.66 -1.31 -0.88
N ALA A 118 -11.30 -0.07 -1.19
CA ALA A 118 -10.39 0.74 -0.38
C ALA A 118 -11.03 2.09 -0.02
N ASP A 119 -11.00 2.45 1.26
CA ASP A 119 -11.48 3.76 1.73
C ASP A 119 -10.45 4.86 1.46
N VAL A 120 -9.16 4.51 1.56
CA VAL A 120 -8.03 5.34 1.18
C VAL A 120 -6.97 4.50 0.47
N THR A 121 -6.18 5.15 -0.36
CA THR A 121 -5.20 4.50 -1.23
C THR A 121 -3.79 5.07 -1.07
N ILE A 122 -2.83 4.18 -0.89
CA ILE A 122 -1.40 4.45 -0.95
C ILE A 122 -0.86 3.83 -2.23
N PHE A 123 -0.21 4.64 -3.07
CA PHE A 123 0.49 4.14 -4.25
C PHE A 123 2.00 4.20 -4.01
N VAL A 124 2.71 3.11 -4.23
CA VAL A 124 4.15 2.99 -4.01
C VAL A 124 4.84 2.90 -5.37
N ILE A 125 5.79 3.79 -5.62
CA ILE A 125 6.79 3.68 -6.70
C ILE A 125 8.18 3.67 -6.06
N ASP A 126 9.22 3.31 -6.82
CA ASP A 126 10.58 3.39 -6.32
C ASP A 126 11.57 4.10 -7.26
N VAL A 127 12.65 4.61 -6.68
CA VAL A 127 13.67 5.39 -7.41
C VAL A 127 14.40 4.56 -8.47
N ALA A 128 14.57 3.25 -8.29
CA ALA A 128 15.25 2.38 -9.24
C ALA A 128 14.45 2.14 -10.53
N GLU A 129 13.14 2.43 -10.54
CA GLU A 129 12.32 2.51 -11.76
C GLU A 129 12.70 3.72 -12.66
N GLY A 130 13.41 4.69 -12.06
CA GLY A 130 14.00 5.87 -12.68
C GLY A 130 13.26 7.18 -12.38
N ASP A 131 13.98 8.30 -12.37
CA ASP A 131 13.44 9.62 -11.99
C ASP A 131 12.27 10.15 -12.83
N LYS A 132 11.99 9.47 -13.95
CA LYS A 132 10.92 9.77 -14.89
C LYS A 132 9.57 9.21 -14.53
N ILE A 133 9.50 8.31 -13.56
CA ILE A 133 8.24 7.68 -13.19
C ILE A 133 7.18 8.70 -12.77
N PRO A 134 7.46 9.70 -11.89
CA PRO A 134 6.44 10.70 -11.55
C PRO A 134 5.84 11.41 -12.77
N ARG A 135 6.67 11.88 -13.73
CA ARG A 135 6.19 12.57 -14.95
C ARG A 135 5.49 11.66 -15.97
N LYS A 136 5.62 10.33 -15.87
CA LYS A 136 4.80 9.41 -16.67
C LYS A 136 3.34 9.39 -16.22
N GLY A 137 3.05 9.84 -15.00
CA GLY A 137 1.70 9.97 -14.47
C GLY A 137 1.00 8.63 -14.29
N GLY A 138 -0.28 8.60 -14.62
CA GLY A 138 -1.19 7.50 -14.28
C GLY A 138 -1.98 7.80 -13.01
N PRO A 139 -3.17 7.20 -12.87
CA PRO A 139 -4.06 7.46 -11.74
C PRO A 139 -3.44 7.09 -10.39
N GLY A 140 -2.57 6.08 -10.31
CA GLY A 140 -1.81 5.77 -9.09
C GLY A 140 -0.91 6.94 -8.65
N ILE A 141 -0.20 7.57 -9.58
CA ILE A 141 0.66 8.73 -9.27
C ILE A 141 -0.14 10.01 -9.06
N THR A 142 -1.21 10.23 -9.82
CA THR A 142 -1.90 11.54 -9.86
C THR A 142 -3.08 11.64 -8.89
N ARG A 143 -3.70 10.50 -8.51
CA ARG A 143 -4.99 10.49 -7.79
C ARG A 143 -5.00 9.68 -6.50
N SER A 144 -3.99 8.86 -6.22
CA SER A 144 -3.88 8.20 -4.91
C SER A 144 -3.88 9.23 -3.78
N ASP A 145 -4.46 8.87 -2.64
CA ASP A 145 -4.53 9.75 -1.48
C ASP A 145 -3.13 10.04 -0.92
N LEU A 146 -2.23 9.04 -0.98
CA LEU A 146 -0.80 9.19 -0.71
C LEU A 146 0.04 8.50 -1.78
N LEU A 147 1.08 9.20 -2.28
CA LEU A 147 2.15 8.59 -3.07
C LEU A 147 3.39 8.38 -2.20
N VAL A 148 3.93 7.17 -2.20
CA VAL A 148 5.22 6.85 -1.59
C VAL A 148 6.25 6.67 -2.70
N ILE A 149 7.37 7.39 -2.59
CA ILE A 149 8.53 7.26 -3.49
C ILE A 149 9.66 6.60 -2.70
N ASN A 150 9.75 5.28 -2.79
CA ASN A 150 10.60 4.44 -1.97
C ASN A 150 12.03 4.27 -2.56
N LYS A 151 12.92 3.69 -1.75
CA LYS A 151 14.30 3.33 -2.10
C LYS A 151 15.16 4.55 -2.49
N ILE A 152 14.98 5.66 -1.78
CA ILE A 152 15.74 6.89 -2.07
C ILE A 152 17.26 6.75 -1.95
N ASP A 153 17.71 5.77 -1.15
CA ASP A 153 19.12 5.38 -1.04
C ASP A 153 19.69 4.83 -2.35
N LEU A 154 18.85 4.35 -3.26
CA LEU A 154 19.31 3.81 -4.54
C LEU A 154 19.56 4.86 -5.62
N ALA A 155 19.16 6.12 -5.39
CA ALA A 155 19.28 7.20 -6.38
C ALA A 155 20.68 7.32 -7.03
N PRO A 156 21.80 7.26 -6.27
CA PRO A 156 23.14 7.37 -6.84
C PRO A 156 23.53 6.20 -7.76
N TYR A 157 22.92 5.02 -7.59
CA TYR A 157 23.28 3.82 -8.35
C TYR A 157 22.53 3.69 -9.67
N VAL A 158 21.40 4.39 -9.81
CA VAL A 158 20.57 4.37 -11.02
C VAL A 158 20.58 5.71 -11.77
N ASN A 159 21.43 6.65 -11.35
CA ASN A 159 21.51 8.01 -11.90
C ASN A 159 20.15 8.74 -11.89
N ALA A 160 19.40 8.59 -10.80
CA ALA A 160 18.14 9.30 -10.59
C ALA A 160 18.35 10.52 -9.69
N SER A 161 17.70 11.65 -10.03
CA SER A 161 17.68 12.83 -9.17
C SER A 161 16.40 12.89 -8.34
N LEU A 162 16.54 12.90 -7.01
CA LEU A 162 15.42 13.08 -6.09
C LEU A 162 14.76 14.46 -6.27
N GLU A 163 15.53 15.49 -6.59
CA GLU A 163 15.00 16.84 -6.88
C GLU A 163 14.10 16.84 -8.12
N VAL A 164 14.48 16.10 -9.16
CA VAL A 164 13.65 15.94 -10.37
C VAL A 164 12.37 15.17 -10.04
N MET A 165 12.48 14.09 -9.27
CA MET A 165 11.31 13.32 -8.84
C MET A 165 10.36 14.16 -7.99
N GLU A 166 10.89 14.98 -7.08
CA GLU A 166 10.10 15.88 -6.23
C GLU A 166 9.33 16.90 -7.07
N ARG A 167 10.04 17.61 -7.96
CA ARG A 167 9.44 18.59 -8.86
C ARG A 167 8.34 17.97 -9.72
N ASP A 168 8.62 16.82 -10.31
CA ASP A 168 7.69 16.14 -11.19
C ASP A 168 6.49 15.57 -10.41
N ALA A 169 6.70 15.05 -9.19
CA ALA A 169 5.61 14.59 -8.32
C ALA A 169 4.69 15.75 -7.91
N ARG A 170 5.24 16.88 -7.47
CA ARG A 170 4.47 18.11 -7.15
C ARG A 170 3.63 18.55 -8.35
N LYS A 171 4.22 18.59 -9.54
CA LYS A 171 3.50 18.96 -10.77
C LYS A 171 2.36 18.01 -11.10
N MET A 172 2.52 16.70 -10.87
CA MET A 172 1.53 15.70 -11.25
C MET A 172 0.45 15.47 -10.18
N ARG A 173 0.66 15.96 -8.96
CA ARG A 173 -0.21 15.72 -7.79
C ARG A 173 -0.91 16.96 -7.26
N ASP A 174 -0.53 18.15 -7.73
CA ASP A 174 -0.96 19.43 -7.19
C ASP A 174 -0.69 19.46 -5.66
N GLU A 175 -1.73 19.64 -4.85
CA GLU A 175 -1.66 19.69 -3.38
C GLU A 175 -1.67 18.29 -2.71
N ARG A 176 -1.82 17.20 -3.48
CA ARG A 176 -1.87 15.85 -2.88
C ARG A 176 -0.51 15.42 -2.35
N PRO A 177 -0.44 14.83 -1.15
CA PRO A 177 0.82 14.55 -0.49
C PRO A 177 1.59 13.42 -1.20
N PHE A 178 2.91 13.50 -1.14
CA PHE A 178 3.80 12.39 -1.42
C PHE A 178 4.94 12.39 -0.40
N ILE A 179 5.48 11.21 -0.12
CA ILE A 179 6.54 11.02 0.88
C ILE A 179 7.67 10.21 0.26
N PHE A 180 8.89 10.70 0.38
CA PHE A 180 10.09 9.94 0.06
C PHE A 180 10.41 8.99 1.21
N THR A 181 10.70 7.72 0.89
CA THR A 181 11.02 6.72 1.90
C THR A 181 12.27 5.91 1.58
N ASN A 182 12.96 5.49 2.63
CA ASN A 182 13.85 4.34 2.61
C ASN A 182 13.39 3.38 3.70
N LEU A 183 12.62 2.37 3.31
CA LEU A 183 12.04 1.40 4.25
C LEU A 183 13.05 0.44 4.89
N MET A 184 14.30 0.44 4.43
CA MET A 184 15.39 -0.33 5.06
C MET A 184 16.00 0.43 6.25
N SER A 185 16.06 1.77 6.17
CA SER A 185 16.49 2.64 7.28
C SER A 185 15.34 3.26 8.07
N LEU A 186 14.09 2.97 7.68
CA LEU A 186 12.85 3.53 8.22
C LEU A 186 12.66 5.04 7.96
N GLN A 187 13.50 5.65 7.13
CA GLN A 187 13.37 7.05 6.77
C GLN A 187 12.03 7.31 6.08
N GLY A 188 11.26 8.28 6.59
CA GLY A 188 9.96 8.70 6.07
C GLY A 188 8.79 7.80 6.47
N LEU A 189 9.03 6.68 7.16
CA LEU A 189 7.96 5.79 7.62
C LEU A 189 7.05 6.47 8.66
N ASP A 190 7.64 7.27 9.54
CA ASP A 190 6.96 8.12 10.52
C ASP A 190 5.94 9.05 9.85
N GLN A 191 6.34 9.70 8.75
CA GLN A 191 5.44 10.57 7.99
C GLN A 191 4.28 9.79 7.34
N VAL A 192 4.51 8.54 6.91
CA VAL A 192 3.43 7.68 6.39
C VAL A 192 2.47 7.30 7.52
N ILE A 193 2.97 6.98 8.70
CA ILE A 193 2.16 6.69 9.90
C ILE A 193 1.32 7.91 10.28
N ASP A 194 1.93 9.09 10.37
CA ASP A 194 1.23 10.33 10.69
C ASP A 194 0.14 10.65 9.66
N TRP A 195 0.41 10.38 8.38
CA TRP A 195 -0.60 10.50 7.33
C TRP A 195 -1.77 9.52 7.53
N ILE A 196 -1.49 8.25 7.84
CA ILE A 196 -2.53 7.24 8.13
C ILE A 196 -3.38 7.67 9.31
N LYS A 197 -2.76 8.08 10.42
CA LYS A 197 -3.47 8.54 11.62
C LYS A 197 -4.39 9.72 11.32
N LYS A 198 -3.86 10.73 10.63
CA LYS A 198 -4.60 11.96 10.32
C LYS A 198 -5.73 11.75 9.31
N TYR A 199 -5.46 11.03 8.22
CA TYR A 199 -6.37 10.99 7.07
C TYR A 199 -7.19 9.71 6.95
N ALA A 200 -6.68 8.58 7.46
CA ALA A 200 -7.39 7.30 7.44
C ALA A 200 -8.13 7.04 8.76
N LEU A 201 -7.49 7.32 9.90
CA LEU A 201 -8.06 7.10 11.23
C LEU A 201 -8.76 8.34 11.81
N LEU A 202 -8.58 9.50 11.16
CA LEU A 202 -9.17 10.78 11.57
C LEU A 202 -8.78 11.19 13.01
N GLU A 203 -7.56 10.85 13.40
CA GLU A 203 -6.97 11.30 14.67
C GLU A 203 -6.59 12.78 14.61
N ALA A 204 -6.74 13.46 15.74
CA ALA A 204 -6.55 14.90 15.90
C ALA A 204 -5.09 15.31 16.08
#